data_AF-A0A554J2T2-F1
#
_entry.id   AF-A0A554J2T2-F1
#
_cell.length_a   1.000
_cell.length_b   1.000
_cell.length_c   1.000
_cell.angle_alpha   90.00
_cell.angle_beta   90.00
_cell.angle_gamma   90.00
#
_symmetry.space_group_name_H-M   'P 1'
#
loop_
_entity.id
_entity.type
_entity.pdbx_description
1 polymer ?
#
loop_
_entity_poly.entity_id
_entity_poly.type
_entity_poly.pdbx_seq_one_letter_code
_entity_poly.pdbx_strand_id
1 'polypeptide(L)'
;MTTICLYQDTRHEQPLFWIRDILGIGYISRRNDHITELRINGYAQVVRILKELSPYIKFKKLQAEALCKASLLLSEVGVKKLTSENFKQLVEFVLIVQHENYATRRKKTREELYQSLDLTP
;
A
#
# COMPACT_ATOMS: atom_id res chain seq x y z
N MET A 1 -3.07 -5.84 5.10
CA MET A 1 -2.94 -6.08 3.64
C MET A 1 -2.33 -4.86 3.00
N THR A 2 -1.41 -5.01 2.04
CA THR A 2 -0.88 -3.88 1.25
C THR A 2 -1.75 -3.66 0.02
N THR A 3 -1.95 -2.39 -0.34
CA THR A 3 -2.88 -2.00 -1.40
C THR A 3 -2.32 -0.85 -2.22
N ILE A 4 -2.41 -0.96 -3.54
CA ILE A 4 -2.35 0.16 -4.47
C ILE A 4 -3.77 0.49 -4.87
N CYS A 5 -4.16 1.77 -4.76
CA CYS A 5 -5.50 2.23 -5.11
C CYS A 5 -5.41 3.42 -6.07
N LEU A 6 -6.15 3.32 -7.16
CA LEU A 6 -6.31 4.37 -8.16
C LEU A 6 -7.78 4.78 -8.19
N TYR A 7 -8.03 6.08 -8.22
CA TYR A 7 -9.37 6.65 -8.14
C TYR A 7 -9.68 7.44 -9.40
N GLN A 8 -10.94 7.43 -9.81
CA GLN A 8 -11.43 8.27 -10.88
C GLN A 8 -12.92 8.59 -10.68
N ASP A 9 -13.37 9.75 -11.16
CA ASP A 9 -14.81 10.03 -11.27
C ASP A 9 -15.48 8.93 -12.10
N THR A 10 -16.62 8.43 -11.63
CA THR A 10 -17.31 7.30 -12.27
C THR A 10 -17.68 7.59 -13.72
N ARG A 11 -17.95 8.85 -14.09
CA ARG A 11 -18.23 9.25 -15.49
C ARG A 11 -17.03 9.06 -16.41
N HIS A 12 -15.84 8.94 -15.85
CA HIS A 12 -14.58 8.79 -16.55
C HIS A 12 -13.82 7.54 -16.12
N GLU A 13 -14.50 6.49 -15.64
CA GLU A 13 -13.86 5.29 -15.07
C GLU A 13 -13.07 4.42 -16.07
N GLN A 14 -13.26 4.60 -17.37
CA GLN A 14 -12.66 3.75 -18.42
C GLN A 14 -11.13 3.58 -18.33
N PRO A 15 -10.32 4.61 -17.98
CA PRO A 15 -8.89 4.44 -17.76
C PRO A 15 -8.56 3.45 -16.63
N LEU A 16 -9.41 3.30 -15.62
CA LEU A 16 -9.21 2.30 -14.55
C LEU A 16 -9.35 0.88 -15.10
N PHE A 17 -10.30 0.63 -16.01
CA PHE A 17 -10.43 -0.65 -16.71
C PHE A 17 -9.23 -0.93 -17.59
N TRP A 18 -8.79 0.07 -18.38
CA TRP A 18 -7.58 -0.05 -19.19
C TRP A 18 -6.34 -0.37 -18.34
N ILE A 19 -6.12 0.34 -17.23
CA ILE A 19 -4.99 0.06 -16.32
C ILE A 19 -5.07 -1.36 -15.75
N ARG A 20 -6.25 -1.81 -15.32
CA ARG A 20 -6.45 -3.18 -14.81
C ARG A 20 -6.07 -4.22 -15.87
N ASP A 21 -6.50 -4.01 -17.11
CA ASP A 21 -6.24 -4.93 -18.21
C ASP A 21 -4.75 -4.97 -18.58
N ILE A 22 -4.05 -3.83 -18.53
CA ILE A 22 -2.58 -3.75 -18.70
C ILE A 22 -1.84 -4.47 -17.56
N LEU A 23 -2.28 -4.28 -16.31
CA LEU A 23 -1.63 -4.90 -15.15
C LEU A 23 -2.03 -6.37 -14.95
N GLY A 24 -3.08 -6.83 -15.62
CA GLY A 24 -3.64 -8.19 -15.53
C GLY A 24 -4.19 -8.55 -14.15
N ILE A 25 -4.44 -7.57 -13.28
CA ILE A 25 -4.88 -7.80 -11.90
C ILE A 25 -5.60 -6.58 -11.32
N GLY A 26 -6.38 -6.82 -10.28
CA GLY A 26 -7.09 -5.82 -9.51
C GLY A 26 -8.59 -5.92 -9.74
N TYR A 27 -9.34 -5.38 -8.79
CA TYR A 27 -10.79 -5.31 -8.90
C TYR A 27 -11.23 -3.86 -8.95
N ILE A 28 -12.31 -3.62 -9.68
CA ILE A 28 -12.92 -2.31 -9.82
C ILE A 28 -14.20 -2.30 -9.00
N SER A 29 -14.40 -1.22 -8.25
CA SER A 29 -15.60 -1.00 -7.46
C SER A 29 -16.05 0.44 -7.59
N ARG A 30 -17.37 0.64 -7.69
CA ARG A 30 -17.98 1.97 -7.63
C ARG A 30 -18.47 2.23 -6.22
N ARG A 31 -18.16 3.40 -5.69
CA ARG A 31 -18.64 3.85 -4.39
C ARG A 31 -19.94 4.63 -4.52
N ASN A 32 -20.60 4.83 -3.38
CA ASN A 32 -21.81 5.62 -3.27
C ASN A 32 -21.60 7.14 -3.39
N ASP A 33 -20.36 7.61 -3.53
CA ASP A 33 -19.99 9.02 -3.72
C ASP A 33 -19.51 9.34 -5.14
N HIS A 34 -19.94 8.55 -6.12
CA HIS A 34 -19.61 8.70 -7.55
C HIS A 34 -18.11 8.57 -7.89
N ILE A 35 -17.31 7.98 -6.99
CA ILE A 35 -15.92 7.61 -7.27
C ILE A 35 -15.83 6.12 -7.61
N THR A 36 -15.08 5.81 -8.66
CA THR A 36 -14.68 4.45 -9.02
C THR A 36 -13.23 4.22 -8.61
N GLU A 37 -12.94 3.01 -8.12
CA GLU A 37 -11.64 2.65 -7.60
C GLU A 37 -11.13 1.35 -8.23
N LEU A 38 -9.89 1.34 -8.69
CA LEU A 38 -9.13 0.14 -8.98
C LEU A 38 -8.26 -0.19 -7.76
N ARG A 39 -8.48 -1.35 -7.15
CA ARG A 39 -7.70 -1.84 -6.02
C ARG A 39 -6.90 -3.08 -6.38
N ILE A 40 -5.60 -3.00 -6.10
CA ILE A 40 -4.65 -4.09 -6.26
C ILE A 40 -4.12 -4.45 -4.89
N ASN A 41 -4.32 -5.71 -4.51
CA ASN A 41 -4.04 -6.22 -3.19
C ASN A 41 -3.06 -7.40 -3.24
N GLY A 42 -2.32 -7.58 -2.14
CA GLY A 42 -1.48 -8.75 -1.93
C GLY A 42 0.00 -8.43 -2.09
N TYR A 43 0.80 -8.98 -1.19
CA TYR A 43 2.21 -8.60 -1.02
C TYR A 43 3.04 -8.81 -2.30
N ALA A 44 3.03 -10.02 -2.85
CA ALA A 44 3.80 -10.35 -4.06
C ALA A 44 3.36 -9.53 -5.29
N GLN A 45 2.05 -9.32 -5.44
CA GLN A 45 1.49 -8.57 -6.57
C GLN A 45 1.87 -7.08 -6.51
N VAL A 46 1.79 -6.49 -5.32
CA VAL A 46 2.21 -5.11 -5.07
C VAL A 46 3.71 -4.94 -5.33
N VAL A 47 4.56 -5.87 -4.90
CA VAL A 47 6.01 -5.81 -5.19
C VAL A 47 6.28 -5.82 -6.69
N ARG A 48 5.66 -6.74 -7.44
CA ARG A 48 5.85 -6.85 -8.90
C ARG A 48 5.53 -5.53 -9.58
N ILE A 49 4.34 -4.98 -9.32
CA ILE A 49 3.86 -3.75 -9.94
C ILE A 49 4.71 -2.55 -9.53
N LEU A 50 5.07 -2.42 -8.25
CA LEU A 50 5.89 -1.30 -7.80
C LEU A 50 7.30 -1.35 -8.40
N LYS A 51 7.89 -2.53 -8.62
CA LYS A 51 9.18 -2.64 -9.31
C LYS A 51 9.11 -2.13 -10.74
N GLU A 52 8.05 -2.47 -11.47
CA GLU A 52 7.83 -1.99 -12.85
C GLU A 52 7.56 -0.48 -12.92
N LEU A 53 6.77 0.05 -11.98
CA LEU A 53 6.41 1.47 -11.96
C LEU A 53 7.49 2.38 -11.34
N SER A 54 8.34 1.85 -10.45
CA SER A 54 9.29 2.65 -9.66
C SER A 54 10.17 3.61 -10.48
N PRO A 55 10.66 3.27 -11.69
CA PRO A 55 11.46 4.21 -12.49
C PRO A 55 10.71 5.47 -12.90
N TYR A 56 9.37 5.41 -12.92
CA TYR A 56 8.50 6.48 -13.41
C TYR A 56 7.79 7.25 -12.28
N ILE A 57 7.80 6.71 -11.06
CA ILE A 57 7.16 7.35 -9.90
C ILE A 57 8.04 8.51 -9.40
N LYS A 58 7.52 9.74 -9.50
CA LYS A 58 8.18 10.95 -8.95
C LYS A 58 7.58 11.36 -7.61
N PHE A 59 6.31 11.73 -7.60
CA PHE A 59 5.65 12.30 -6.41
C PHE A 59 5.40 11.29 -5.28
N LYS A 60 5.28 10.00 -5.62
CA LYS A 60 5.00 8.94 -4.64
C LYS A 60 6.21 8.04 -4.37
N LYS A 61 7.42 8.54 -4.65
CA LYS A 61 8.63 7.72 -4.66
C LYS A 61 8.90 7.09 -3.28
N LEU A 62 8.87 7.89 -2.21
CA LEU A 62 9.13 7.42 -0.86
C LEU A 62 8.07 6.41 -0.38
N GLN A 63 6.78 6.67 -0.67
CA GLN A 63 5.69 5.74 -0.36
C GLN A 63 5.83 4.44 -1.12
N ALA A 64 6.17 4.50 -2.42
CA ALA A 64 6.34 3.33 -3.26
C ALA A 64 7.52 2.47 -2.80
N GLU A 65 8.66 3.09 -2.48
CA GLU A 65 9.84 2.39 -1.96
C GLU A 65 9.55 1.73 -0.61
N ALA A 66 8.95 2.45 0.34
CA ALA A 66 8.58 1.90 1.65
C ALA A 66 7.56 0.76 1.52
N LEU A 67 6.52 0.94 0.70
CA LEU A 67 5.50 -0.08 0.47
C LEU A 67 6.07 -1.32 -0.23
N CYS A 68 7.00 -1.14 -1.17
CA CYS A 68 7.68 -2.23 -1.86
C CYS A 68 8.53 -3.04 -0.88
N LYS A 69 9.36 -2.39 -0.04
CA LYS A 69 10.17 -3.05 0.99
C LYS A 69 9.32 -3.80 2.01
N ALA A 70 8.26 -3.15 2.53
CA ALA A 70 7.33 -3.78 3.45
C ALA A 70 6.63 -4.99 2.83
N SER A 71 6.16 -4.87 1.58
CA SER A 71 5.49 -5.96 0.89
C SER A 71 6.46 -7.12 0.60
N LEU A 72 7.72 -6.83 0.25
CA LEU A 72 8.75 -7.85 0.05
C LEU A 72 8.97 -8.68 1.31
N LEU A 73 9.25 -8.02 2.44
CA LEU A 73 9.41 -8.65 3.76
C LEU A 73 8.21 -9.54 4.13
N LEU A 74 6.98 -9.05 3.90
CA LEU A 74 5.75 -9.78 4.19
C LEU A 74 5.51 -10.98 3.26
N SER A 75 5.97 -10.90 2.00
CA SER A 75 5.84 -11.97 1.02
C SER A 75 6.83 -13.11 1.21
N GLU A 76 8.08 -12.81 1.56
CA GLU A 76 9.16 -13.81 1.64
C GLU A 76 9.16 -14.56 2.98
N VAL A 77 9.03 -13.82 4.09
CA VAL A 77 9.06 -14.42 5.44
C VAL A 77 7.71 -15.04 5.79
N GLY A 78 6.62 -14.40 5.35
CA GLY A 78 5.27 -14.69 5.77
C GLY A 78 4.98 -14.20 7.18
N VAL A 79 3.75 -13.74 7.41
CA VAL A 79 3.35 -13.03 8.65
C VAL A 79 3.66 -13.83 9.93
N LYS A 80 3.51 -15.17 9.89
CA LYS A 80 3.70 -16.05 11.05
C LYS A 80 5.15 -16.20 11.50
N LYS A 81 6.13 -15.81 10.67
CA LYS A 81 7.56 -15.97 10.95
C LYS A 81 8.27 -14.64 11.19
N LEU A 82 7.52 -13.54 11.29
CA LEU A 82 8.09 -12.23 11.56
C LEU A 82 8.58 -12.15 13.00
N THR A 83 9.80 -11.66 13.18
CA THR A 83 10.38 -11.34 14.48
C THR A 83 9.93 -9.96 14.96
N SER A 84 10.14 -9.65 16.23
CA SER A 84 9.91 -8.31 16.77
C SER A 84 10.68 -7.23 16.00
N GLU A 85 11.88 -7.56 15.50
CA GLU A 85 12.68 -6.64 14.69
C GLU A 85 12.03 -6.40 13.31
N ASN A 86 11.52 -7.45 12.67
CA ASN A 86 10.78 -7.32 11.42
C ASN A 86 9.52 -6.45 11.62
N PHE A 87 8.82 -6.60 12.75
CA PHE A 87 7.67 -5.75 13.07
C PHE A 87 8.05 -4.28 13.28
N LYS A 88 9.16 -4.00 13.97
CA LYS A 88 9.66 -2.62 14.10
C LYS A 88 9.96 -2.00 12.73
N GLN A 89 10.62 -2.73 11.83
CA GLN A 89 10.87 -2.28 10.46
C GLN A 89 9.56 -2.01 9.69
N LEU A 90 8.57 -2.89 9.82
CA LEU A 90 7.25 -2.68 9.20
C LEU A 90 6.56 -1.43 9.73
N VAL A 91 6.68 -1.14 11.04
CA VAL A 91 6.14 0.09 11.62
C VAL A 91 6.81 1.32 11.01
N GLU A 92 8.14 1.32 10.87
CA GLU A 92 8.84 2.45 10.24
C GLU A 92 8.38 2.66 8.78
N PHE A 93 8.19 1.59 7.99
CA PHE A 93 7.64 1.73 6.64
C PHE A 93 6.21 2.29 6.65
N VAL A 94 5.37 1.88 7.60
CA VAL A 94 4.02 2.43 7.76
C VAL A 94 4.06 3.93 8.09
N LEU A 95 4.96 4.34 9.00
CA LEU A 95 5.11 5.75 9.38
C LEU A 95 5.59 6.61 8.21
N ILE A 96 6.54 6.12 7.39
CA ILE A 96 6.95 6.79 6.15
C ILE A 96 5.74 7.00 5.23
N VAL A 97 4.97 5.94 4.96
CA VAL A 97 3.80 6.04 4.08
C VAL A 97 2.73 6.97 4.66
N GLN A 98 2.55 7.00 5.98
CA GLN A 98 1.60 7.90 6.63
C GLN A 98 2.05 9.36 6.55
N HIS A 99 3.33 9.64 6.79
CA HIS A 99 3.89 10.99 6.77
C HIS A 99 3.81 11.61 5.37
N GLU A 100 4.15 10.82 4.35
CA GLU A 100 4.20 11.25 2.96
C GLU A 100 2.81 11.30 2.28
N ASN A 101 1.78 10.73 2.90
CA ASN A 101 0.43 10.81 2.39
C ASN A 101 -0.29 12.01 2.97
N TYR A 102 -1.00 12.75 2.12
CA TYR A 102 -1.98 13.74 2.57
C TYR A 102 -3.10 13.05 3.36
N ALA A 103 -3.02 13.10 4.68
CA ALA A 103 -3.98 12.51 5.58
C ALA A 103 -4.81 13.62 6.24
N THR A 104 -6.12 13.58 6.03
CA THR A 104 -7.09 14.48 6.70
C THR A 104 -7.60 13.91 8.02
N ARG A 105 -7.31 12.63 8.32
CA ARG A 105 -7.74 11.92 9.52
C ARG A 105 -6.54 11.45 10.31
N ARG A 106 -6.65 11.49 11.64
CA ARG A 106 -5.65 10.96 12.58
C ARG A 106 -5.26 9.53 12.20
N LYS A 107 -3.97 9.27 12.11
CA LYS A 107 -3.39 7.94 11.94
C LYS A 107 -2.77 7.50 13.27
N LYS A 108 -2.57 6.18 13.41
CA LYS A 108 -1.96 5.63 14.62
C LYS A 108 -0.50 6.10 14.73
N THR A 109 -0.09 6.52 15.92
CA THR A 109 1.31 6.89 16.19
C THR A 109 2.20 5.65 16.29
N ARG A 110 3.52 5.85 16.38
CA ARG A 110 4.48 4.76 16.60
C ARG A 110 4.15 3.97 17.87
N GLU A 111 3.84 4.67 18.95
CA GLU A 111 3.54 4.09 20.26
C GLU A 111 2.27 3.25 20.21
N GLU A 112 1.22 3.76 19.56
CA GLU A 112 -0.04 3.02 19.36
C GLU A 112 0.16 1.78 18.49
N LEU A 113 1.04 1.85 17.49
CA LEU A 113 1.40 0.70 16.65
C LEU A 113 2.21 -0.33 17.44
N TYR A 114 3.21 0.11 18.22
CA TYR A 114 4.04 -0.76 19.04
C TYR A 114 3.22 -1.49 20.10
N GLN A 115 2.33 -0.76 20.79
CA GLN A 115 1.41 -1.35 21.75
C GLN A 115 0.49 -2.40 21.10
N SER A 116 -0.02 -2.12 19.89
CA SER A 116 -0.88 -3.08 19.18
C SER A 116 -0.17 -4.33 18.67
N LEU A 117 1.16 -4.32 18.66
CA LEU A 117 2.01 -5.42 18.20
C LEU A 117 2.79 -6.06 19.36
N ASP A 118 2.48 -5.69 20.61
CA ASP A 118 3.19 -6.13 21.82
C ASP A 118 4.72 -5.93 21.72
N LEU A 119 5.13 -4.78 21.16
CA LEU A 119 6.55 -4.39 20.99
C LEU A 119 7.05 -3.41 22.05
N THR A 120 6.19 -3.04 23.00
CA THR A 120 6.59 -2.22 24.15
C THR A 120 7.50 -3.03 25.09
N PRO A 121 8.51 -2.39 25.73
CA PRO A 121 9.37 -3.05 26.72
C PRO A 121 8.59 -3.72 27.85
#